data_AF-Q960S7-F1
#
_entry.id   AF-Q960S7-F1
#
_cell.length_a   1.000
_cell.length_b   1.000
_cell.length_c   1.000
_cell.angle_alpha   90.00
_cell.angle_beta   90.00
_cell.angle_gamma   90.00
#
_symmetry.space_group_name_H-M   'P 1'
#
loop_
_entity.id
_entity.type
_entity.pdbx_description
1 polymer ?
#
loop_
_entity_poly.entity_id
_entity_poly.type
_entity_poly.pdbx_seq_one_letter_code
_entity_poly.pdbx_strand_id
1 'polypeptide(L)'
;MAGAAFCIGLKYAGTENLVAFATLRSVIKDFLRFPSRPMGECAGRTTVESCLMVLLISISLVFAGSGNCEILRIIRFLRSRVGPQYPHITYGSHMAIHMSLGLLFLGAGRFTISQTPESIAALVCAFFPKFPIHSNDNRYHLQALRHLYVLAVEPRLFLPRDIDTNKLCLANISVLEVGATELRRLPIAPCILPVLSTLQQVVVDDENYWPVCFERSRNWDQLEKALEMSAPIDIKKRTGCLSHLEDPDRLKSMLAQTLTMEQSICWQIDMNDLQQFASERMVKQFLSRCLDTKGTDLSPPELMKRHQVMLLFYNAVVKDRMHFLPVYLTLYDHVTKSMPNNIDVWQMKLIDAYLSRSQESEHPLISVELIQMMQELFKQEMEDSTRELCLPLREFLSRRRLDPSYVTTVSGPDLQRAFCVINYYNLLPNMLNGVDLSTGTVNYMRLLYEFRRLNLGAHTIFGLMKILQSLATEVVTLDEAALLAYTMGDQ
;
A
#
# COMPACT_ATOMS: atom_id res chain seq x y z
N MET A 1 7.36 51.40 11.44
CA MET A 1 7.45 50.23 10.53
C MET A 1 8.20 49.06 11.15
N ALA A 2 9.48 49.20 11.56
CA ALA A 2 10.26 48.09 12.11
C ALA A 2 9.60 47.37 13.32
N GLY A 3 9.06 48.12 14.28
CA GLY A 3 8.33 47.52 15.41
C GLY A 3 7.07 46.74 15.00
N ALA A 4 6.27 47.28 14.08
CA ALA A 4 5.09 46.58 13.55
C ALA A 4 5.48 45.30 12.79
N ALA A 5 6.55 45.35 12.02
CA ALA A 5 7.11 44.18 11.34
C ALA A 5 7.59 43.11 12.33
N PHE A 6 8.17 43.51 13.47
CA PHE A 6 8.54 42.60 14.54
C PHE A 6 7.31 41.92 15.16
N CYS A 7 6.23 42.66 15.39
CA CYS A 7 4.96 42.08 15.83
C CYS A 7 4.38 41.09 14.81
N ILE A 8 4.46 41.39 13.51
CA ILE A 8 4.07 40.45 12.44
C ILE A 8 4.94 39.19 12.50
N GLY A 9 6.25 39.35 12.68
CA GLY A 9 7.18 38.24 12.84
C GLY A 9 6.80 37.33 14.01
N LEU A 10 6.52 37.91 15.18
CA LEU A 10 6.11 37.15 16.39
C LEU A 10 4.77 36.44 16.19
N LYS A 11 3.80 37.10 15.56
CA LYS A 11 2.45 36.53 15.30
C LYS A 11 2.49 35.35 14.33
N TYR A 12 3.34 35.40 13.31
CA TYR A 12 3.43 34.38 12.27
C TYR A 12 4.70 33.52 12.38
N ALA A 13 5.31 33.45 13.56
CA ALA A 13 6.53 32.71 13.80
C ALA A 13 6.35 31.23 13.40
N GLY A 14 7.23 30.72 12.52
CA GLY A 14 7.22 29.33 12.05
C GLY A 14 5.99 28.89 11.24
N THR A 15 5.16 29.81 10.72
CA THR A 15 3.93 29.46 9.95
C THR A 15 4.10 29.50 8.44
N GLU A 16 5.23 30.03 7.94
CA GLU A 16 5.52 30.17 6.50
C GLU A 16 4.42 30.91 5.71
N ASN A 17 3.75 31.89 6.34
CA ASN A 17 2.70 32.64 5.67
C ASN A 17 3.24 33.52 4.53
N LEU A 18 2.77 33.27 3.31
CA LEU A 18 3.18 33.97 2.09
C LEU A 18 2.77 35.45 2.05
N VAL A 19 1.65 35.83 2.69
CA VAL A 19 1.21 37.23 2.76
C VAL A 19 2.15 38.01 3.68
N ALA A 20 2.46 37.45 4.86
CA ALA A 20 3.43 38.05 5.78
C ALA A 20 4.81 38.17 5.13
N PHE A 21 5.21 37.16 4.35
CA PHE A 21 6.45 37.22 3.56
C PHE A 21 6.48 38.39 2.57
N ALA A 22 5.44 38.53 1.74
CA ALA A 22 5.38 39.56 0.71
C ALA A 22 5.44 40.97 1.31
N THR A 23 4.70 41.20 2.40
CA THR A 23 4.69 42.48 3.12
C THR A 23 6.07 42.79 3.71
N LEU A 24 6.66 41.89 4.51
CA LEU A 24 7.98 42.08 5.10
C LEU A 24 9.08 42.27 4.03
N ARG A 25 9.02 41.51 2.94
CA ARG A 25 9.96 41.62 1.82
C ARG A 25 9.84 42.98 1.11
N SER A 26 8.64 43.50 0.91
CA SER A 26 8.43 44.83 0.33
C SER A 26 9.07 45.92 1.19
N VAL A 27 8.82 45.87 2.50
CA VAL A 27 9.40 46.81 3.47
C VAL A 27 10.92 46.71 3.49
N ILE A 28 11.50 45.49 3.50
CA ILE A 28 12.95 45.32 3.44
C ILE A 28 13.53 45.95 2.17
N LYS A 29 12.90 45.73 1.00
CA LYS A 29 13.36 46.36 -0.26
C LYS A 29 13.36 47.87 -0.20
N ASP A 30 12.34 48.47 0.44
CA ASP A 30 12.26 49.92 0.61
C ASP A 30 13.34 50.43 1.56
N PHE A 31 13.59 49.74 2.68
CA PHE A 31 14.67 50.07 3.62
C PHE A 31 16.07 49.90 3.01
N LEU A 32 16.27 48.97 2.07
CA LEU A 32 17.53 48.84 1.34
C LEU A 32 17.78 49.97 0.35
N ARG A 33 16.72 50.58 -0.21
CA ARG A 33 16.82 51.75 -1.12
C ARG A 33 16.88 53.07 -0.36
N PHE A 34 16.44 53.09 0.89
CA PHE A 34 16.38 54.26 1.75
C PHE A 34 17.73 54.99 1.98
N PRO A 35 18.87 54.31 2.25
CA PRO A 35 20.14 55.00 2.51
C PRO A 35 20.71 55.75 1.29
N SER A 36 20.25 55.46 0.07
CA SER A 36 20.65 56.17 -1.15
C SER A 36 19.89 57.50 -1.35
N ARG A 37 18.92 57.82 -0.49
CA ARG A 37 18.12 59.05 -0.56
C ARG A 37 18.64 60.08 0.45
N PRO A 38 18.56 61.39 0.17
CA PRO A 38 19.02 62.45 1.09
C PRO A 38 18.30 62.40 2.44
N MET A 39 17.04 61.94 2.47
CA MET A 39 16.26 61.74 3.70
C MET A 39 16.85 60.63 4.62
N GLY A 40 17.63 59.69 4.07
CA GLY A 40 18.30 58.65 4.85
C GLY A 40 19.47 59.18 5.67
N GLU A 41 20.10 60.28 5.26
CA GLU A 41 21.17 60.92 6.03
C GLU A 41 20.61 61.66 7.24
N CYS A 42 19.45 62.31 7.11
CA CYS A 42 18.74 62.97 8.21
C CYS A 42 18.28 62.00 9.30
N ALA A 43 17.91 60.77 8.94
CA ALA A 43 17.47 59.75 9.89
C ALA A 43 18.62 59.11 10.68
N GLY A 44 19.85 59.21 10.18
CA GLY A 44 21.05 58.56 10.72
C GLY A 44 21.24 57.14 10.18
N ARG A 45 22.42 56.88 9.59
CA ARG A 45 22.72 55.58 8.94
C ARG A 45 22.69 54.39 9.92
N THR A 46 23.03 54.61 11.19
CA THR A 46 23.02 53.57 12.24
C THR A 46 21.59 53.18 12.68
N THR A 47 20.65 54.12 12.68
CA THR A 47 19.26 53.85 13.05
C THR A 47 18.55 53.08 11.94
N VAL A 48 18.82 53.45 10.68
CA VAL A 48 18.31 52.74 9.49
C VAL A 48 18.81 51.31 9.47
N GLU A 49 20.12 51.10 9.71
CA GLU A 49 20.72 49.77 9.79
C GLU A 49 20.10 48.95 10.94
N SER A 50 19.89 49.56 12.12
CA SER A 50 19.23 48.88 13.24
C SER A 50 17.80 48.45 12.91
N CYS A 51 17.03 49.31 12.22
CA CYS A 51 15.68 48.99 11.76
C CYS A 51 15.70 47.84 10.74
N LEU A 52 16.66 47.85 9.82
CA LEU A 52 16.85 46.79 8.84
C LEU A 52 17.14 45.44 9.50
N MET A 53 17.93 45.42 10.58
CA MET A 53 18.22 44.20 11.35
C MET A 53 16.97 43.63 12.03
N VAL A 54 16.13 44.49 12.61
CA VAL A 54 14.85 44.05 13.19
C VAL A 54 13.94 43.46 12.11
N LEU A 55 13.86 44.09 10.93
CA LEU A 55 13.10 43.56 9.79
C LEU A 55 13.63 42.20 9.32
N LEU A 56 14.96 42.05 9.27
CA LEU A 56 15.61 40.80 8.88
C LEU A 56 15.33 39.67 9.88
N ILE A 57 15.33 39.95 11.17
CA ILE A 57 14.95 38.97 12.19
C ILE A 57 13.47 38.61 12.05
N SER A 58 12.62 39.61 11.82
CA SER A 58 11.18 39.41 11.67
C SER A 58 10.83 38.49 10.50
N ILE A 59 11.44 38.69 9.33
CA ILE A 59 11.21 37.82 8.17
C ILE A 59 11.78 36.42 8.38
N SER A 60 12.94 36.29 9.03
CA SER A 60 13.52 35.00 9.41
C SER A 60 12.66 34.25 10.43
N LEU A 61 11.97 34.95 11.33
CA LEU A 61 11.11 34.36 12.35
C LEU A 61 9.87 33.69 11.72
N VAL A 62 9.30 34.30 10.68
CA VAL A 62 8.16 33.73 9.92
C VAL A 62 8.55 32.43 9.22
N PHE A 63 9.77 32.34 8.69
CA PHE A 63 10.32 31.18 7.96
C PHE A 63 11.34 30.40 8.80
N ALA A 64 11.17 30.38 10.12
CA ALA A 64 12.09 29.68 10.99
C ALA A 64 12.10 28.17 10.65
N GLY A 65 13.30 27.62 10.41
CA GLY A 65 13.52 26.21 10.07
C GLY A 65 13.37 25.82 8.59
N SER A 66 12.74 26.64 7.75
CA SER A 66 12.40 26.23 6.37
C SER A 66 13.53 26.37 5.34
N GLY A 67 14.56 27.17 5.64
CA GLY A 67 15.69 27.33 4.72
C GLY A 67 15.40 28.18 3.47
N ASN A 68 14.38 29.05 3.47
CA ASN A 68 13.97 29.82 2.29
C ASN A 68 15.13 30.55 1.58
N CYS A 69 15.38 30.19 0.33
CA CYS A 69 16.47 30.70 -0.51
C CYS A 69 16.41 32.22 -0.74
N GLU A 70 15.24 32.84 -0.81
CA GLU A 70 15.12 34.29 -1.04
C GLU A 70 15.61 35.08 0.17
N ILE A 71 15.25 34.64 1.39
CA ILE A 71 15.73 35.25 2.64
C ILE A 71 17.23 35.04 2.77
N LEU A 72 17.72 33.84 2.45
CA LEU A 72 19.15 33.53 2.47
C LEU A 72 19.95 34.45 1.53
N ARG A 73 19.43 34.79 0.35
CA ARG A 73 20.07 35.75 -0.57
C ARG A 73 20.19 37.13 0.06
N ILE A 74 19.15 37.61 0.74
CA ILE A 74 19.17 38.89 1.47
C ILE A 74 20.21 38.84 2.59
N ILE A 75 20.21 37.78 3.41
CA ILE A 75 21.17 37.59 4.50
C ILE A 75 22.61 37.59 3.95
N ARG A 76 22.88 36.87 2.85
CA ARG A 76 24.21 36.82 2.22
C ARG A 76 24.67 38.20 1.75
N PHE A 77 23.77 38.98 1.14
CA PHE A 77 24.06 40.35 0.71
C PHE A 77 24.36 41.27 1.90
N LEU A 78 23.58 41.19 2.99
CA LEU A 78 23.82 42.02 4.17
C LEU A 78 25.12 41.65 4.88
N ARG A 79 25.45 40.34 4.90
CA ARG A 79 26.68 39.81 5.47
C ARG A 79 27.94 40.25 4.72
N SER A 80 27.87 40.45 3.39
CA SER A 80 29.05 40.86 2.61
C SER A 80 29.47 42.32 2.84
N ARG A 81 28.65 43.12 3.53
CA ARG A 81 28.96 44.52 3.87
C ARG A 81 29.90 44.58 5.08
N VAL A 82 31.18 44.27 4.86
CA VAL A 82 32.23 44.30 5.88
C VAL A 82 33.35 45.25 5.43
N GLY A 83 33.92 46.01 6.37
CA GLY A 83 35.11 46.82 6.15
C GLY A 83 34.92 48.32 6.39
N PRO A 84 35.99 49.12 6.21
CA PRO A 84 36.01 50.54 6.56
C PRO A 84 35.04 51.40 5.73
N GLN A 85 34.54 50.87 4.60
CA GLN A 85 33.53 51.52 3.77
C GLN A 85 32.15 51.62 4.46
N TYR A 86 31.89 50.79 5.48
CA TYR A 86 30.60 50.71 6.18
C TYR A 86 30.75 50.94 7.69
N PRO A 87 31.13 52.14 8.15
CA PRO A 87 31.38 52.42 9.58
C PRO A 87 30.13 52.37 10.47
N HIS A 88 28.94 52.37 9.86
CA HIS A 88 27.65 52.29 10.56
C HIS A 88 27.22 50.85 10.86
N ILE A 89 27.93 49.85 10.33
CA ILE A 89 27.70 48.43 10.61
C ILE A 89 28.54 48.05 11.82
N THR A 90 27.85 47.69 12.91
CA THR A 90 28.49 47.38 14.20
C THR A 90 28.56 45.87 14.42
N TYR A 91 29.24 45.42 15.48
CA TYR A 91 29.24 44.02 15.89
C TYR A 91 27.82 43.46 16.02
N GLY A 92 26.93 44.23 16.64
CA GLY A 92 25.53 43.88 16.83
C GLY A 92 24.74 43.70 15.53
N SER A 93 25.06 44.46 14.49
CA SER A 93 24.45 44.26 13.16
C SER A 93 24.82 42.89 12.60
N HIS A 94 26.10 42.49 12.69
CA HIS A 94 26.53 41.15 12.29
C HIS A 94 25.89 40.05 13.14
N MET A 95 25.79 40.27 14.46
CA MET A 95 25.09 39.35 15.35
C MET A 95 23.63 39.13 14.90
N ALA A 96 22.89 40.19 14.59
CA ALA A 96 21.53 40.10 14.09
C ALA A 96 21.42 39.33 12.76
N ILE A 97 22.33 39.59 11.80
CA ILE A 97 22.39 38.86 10.52
C ILE A 97 22.61 37.36 10.77
N HIS A 98 23.52 37.00 11.66
CA HIS A 98 23.81 35.61 11.98
C HIS A 98 22.70 34.93 12.79
N MET A 99 22.01 35.66 13.68
CA MET A 99 20.81 35.15 14.34
C MET A 99 19.70 34.88 13.32
N SER A 100 19.45 35.80 12.38
CA SER A 100 18.51 35.59 11.27
C SER A 100 18.86 34.38 10.42
N LEU A 101 20.15 34.11 10.19
CA LEU A 101 20.63 32.92 9.49
C LEU A 101 20.38 31.65 10.31
N GLY A 102 20.66 31.69 11.62
CA GLY A 102 20.43 30.58 12.54
C GLY A 102 18.95 30.23 12.66
N LEU A 103 18.06 31.23 12.73
CA LEU A 103 16.61 31.02 12.73
C LEU A 103 16.13 30.34 11.45
N LEU A 104 16.67 30.72 10.29
CA LEU A 104 16.28 30.14 9.00
C LEU A 104 16.62 28.64 8.91
N PHE A 105 17.72 28.21 9.54
CA PHE A 105 18.20 26.82 9.57
C PHE A 105 18.20 26.24 10.99
N LEU A 106 17.12 26.50 11.73
CA LEU A 106 17.00 26.10 13.13
C LEU A 106 17.10 24.58 13.28
N GLY A 107 18.15 24.14 13.99
CA GLY A 107 18.60 22.74 14.07
C GLY A 107 18.60 22.01 12.72
N ALA A 108 19.17 22.65 11.69
CA ALA A 108 19.25 22.13 10.33
C ALA A 108 17.89 21.82 9.68
N GLY A 109 16.83 22.54 10.10
CA GLY A 109 15.46 22.38 9.58
C GLY A 109 14.63 21.33 10.30
N ARG A 110 15.12 20.81 11.43
CA ARG A 110 14.35 19.88 12.29
C ARG A 110 13.36 20.59 13.21
N PHE A 111 13.70 21.81 13.60
CA PHE A 111 12.92 22.57 14.54
C PHE A 111 12.41 23.87 13.95
N THR A 112 11.36 24.37 14.58
CA THR A 112 10.73 25.65 14.28
C THR A 112 10.34 26.33 15.57
N ILE A 113 9.59 27.42 15.49
CA ILE A 113 9.29 28.26 16.64
C ILE A 113 7.81 28.13 17.01
N SER A 114 7.56 27.93 18.30
CA SER A 114 6.23 27.87 18.90
C SER A 114 5.66 29.26 19.17
N GLN A 115 4.33 29.34 19.23
CA GLN A 115 3.58 30.57 19.45
C GLN A 115 2.89 30.62 20.83
N THR A 116 3.33 29.80 21.78
CA THR A 116 2.82 29.86 23.16
C THR A 116 3.24 31.19 23.81
N PRO A 117 2.47 31.71 24.79
CA PRO A 117 2.79 32.98 25.43
C PRO A 117 4.19 32.97 26.10
N GLU A 118 4.62 31.82 26.63
CA GLU A 118 5.95 31.62 27.21
C GLU A 118 7.03 31.74 26.14
N SER A 119 6.81 31.12 24.99
CA SER A 119 7.74 31.18 23.85
C SER A 119 7.81 32.59 23.28
N ILE A 120 6.71 33.31 23.16
CA ILE A 120 6.70 34.73 22.77
C ILE A 120 7.49 35.58 23.76
N ALA A 121 7.31 35.38 25.07
CA ALA A 121 8.09 36.09 26.09
C ALA A 121 9.60 35.80 25.95
N ALA A 122 9.98 34.55 25.69
CA ALA A 122 11.36 34.16 25.44
C ALA A 122 11.93 34.82 24.16
N LEU A 123 11.16 34.87 23.08
CA LEU A 123 11.55 35.49 21.81
C LEU A 123 11.71 37.02 21.95
N VAL A 124 10.84 37.69 22.70
CA VAL A 124 10.96 39.13 22.97
C VAL A 124 12.25 39.43 23.73
N CYS A 125 12.60 38.60 24.71
CA CYS A 125 13.88 38.70 25.41
C CYS A 125 15.06 38.44 24.48
N ALA A 126 15.01 37.37 23.67
CA ALA A 126 16.10 37.01 22.77
C ALA A 126 16.30 38.01 21.63
N PHE A 127 15.23 38.60 21.10
CA PHE A 127 15.26 39.49 19.94
C PHE A 127 14.99 40.96 20.29
N PHE A 128 15.32 41.36 21.53
CA PHE A 128 15.20 42.76 21.96
C PHE A 128 15.89 43.72 20.94
N PRO A 129 15.21 44.76 20.43
CA PRO A 129 15.63 45.52 19.23
C PRO A 129 16.75 46.54 19.47
N LYS A 130 17.66 46.26 20.41
CA LYS A 130 18.92 47.02 20.64
C LYS A 130 20.11 46.07 20.65
N PHE A 131 20.91 46.16 19.59
CA PHE A 131 22.10 45.34 19.41
C PHE A 131 23.36 46.01 19.99
N PRO A 132 24.32 45.22 20.48
CA PRO A 132 25.56 45.74 21.08
C PRO A 132 26.47 46.39 20.04
N ILE A 133 27.19 47.44 20.43
CA ILE A 133 28.10 48.13 19.49
C ILE A 133 29.40 47.32 19.30
N HIS A 134 29.90 46.73 20.39
CA HIS A 134 31.12 45.92 20.45
C HIS A 134 30.83 44.59 21.16
N SER A 135 31.74 43.62 21.05
CA SER A 135 31.54 42.27 21.61
C SER A 135 31.30 42.26 23.13
N ASN A 136 31.91 43.17 23.90
CA ASN A 136 31.75 43.22 25.36
C ASN A 136 30.66 44.19 25.83
N ASP A 137 29.89 44.77 24.90
CA ASP A 137 28.85 45.75 25.23
C ASP A 137 27.56 45.04 25.72
N ASN A 138 27.23 45.26 26.99
CA ASN A 138 26.02 44.76 27.66
C ASN A 138 25.19 45.91 28.27
N ARG A 139 25.39 47.16 27.83
CA ARG A 139 24.80 48.34 28.49
C ARG A 139 23.27 48.38 28.44
N TYR A 140 22.68 47.99 27.31
CA TYR A 140 21.23 48.08 27.08
C TYR A 140 20.52 46.73 27.15
N HIS A 141 21.25 45.63 26.93
CA HIS A 141 20.69 44.29 26.92
C HIS A 141 21.81 43.28 27.19
N LEU A 142 21.55 42.34 28.09
CA LEU A 142 22.49 41.27 28.41
C LEU A 142 22.59 40.28 27.25
N GLN A 143 23.77 40.11 26.67
CA GLN A 143 23.97 39.24 25.50
C GLN A 143 23.60 37.77 25.76
N ALA A 144 23.71 37.27 26.99
CA ALA A 144 23.32 35.90 27.33
C ALA A 144 21.83 35.62 27.04
N LEU A 145 20.96 36.63 27.19
CA LEU A 145 19.52 36.49 26.92
C LEU A 145 19.22 36.26 25.44
N ARG A 146 20.17 36.54 24.53
CA ARG A 146 20.03 36.24 23.10
C ARG A 146 19.87 34.75 22.82
N HIS A 147 20.28 33.86 23.73
CA HIS A 147 20.12 32.41 23.59
C HIS A 147 18.77 31.89 24.11
N LEU A 148 17.92 32.75 24.70
CA LEU A 148 16.64 32.34 25.26
C LEU A 148 15.64 31.87 24.20
N TYR A 149 15.90 32.13 22.91
CA TYR A 149 15.08 31.62 21.81
C TYR A 149 14.98 30.09 21.82
N VAL A 150 15.94 29.38 22.43
CA VAL A 150 15.94 27.91 22.58
C VAL A 150 14.68 27.41 23.29
N LEU A 151 14.13 28.17 24.24
CA LEU A 151 12.89 27.81 24.95
C LEU A 151 11.64 27.91 24.07
N ALA A 152 11.74 28.61 22.94
CA ALA A 152 10.67 28.74 21.95
C ALA A 152 10.82 27.76 20.79
N VAL A 153 11.81 26.86 20.83
CA VAL A 153 12.08 25.90 19.77
C VAL A 153 11.24 24.65 19.97
N GLU A 154 10.47 24.26 18.95
CA GLU A 154 9.66 23.05 18.93
C GLU A 154 9.98 22.17 17.70
N PRO A 155 10.05 20.84 17.87
CA PRO A 155 10.22 19.92 16.74
C PRO A 155 8.87 19.72 16.04
N ARG A 156 8.83 20.02 14.73
CA ARG A 156 7.63 19.84 13.89
C ARG A 156 7.95 19.21 12.53
N LEU A 157 9.16 18.68 12.37
CA LEU A 157 9.58 18.07 11.12
C LEU A 157 8.92 16.70 10.94
N PHE A 158 8.12 16.56 9.88
CA PHE A 158 7.56 15.27 9.48
C PHE A 158 8.56 14.52 8.61
N LEU A 159 8.96 13.32 9.05
CA LEU A 159 9.94 12.47 8.37
C LEU A 159 9.30 11.16 7.95
N PRO A 160 8.92 10.98 6.67
CA PRO A 160 8.38 9.70 6.21
C PRO A 160 9.52 8.70 5.98
N ARG A 161 9.32 7.46 6.46
CA ARG A 161 10.22 6.33 6.26
C ARG A 161 9.46 5.17 5.65
N ASP A 162 10.03 4.57 4.63
CA ASP A 162 9.48 3.37 4.03
C ASP A 162 9.78 2.14 4.91
N ILE A 163 8.74 1.35 5.21
CA ILE A 163 8.82 0.20 6.13
C ILE A 163 9.74 -0.90 5.59
N ASP A 164 9.67 -1.17 4.28
CA ASP A 164 10.39 -2.29 3.69
C ASP A 164 11.89 -2.01 3.55
N THR A 165 12.24 -0.77 3.19
CA THR A 165 13.64 -0.36 2.98
C THR A 165 14.28 0.28 4.21
N ASN A 166 13.47 0.69 5.20
CA ASN A 166 13.89 1.53 6.34
C ASN A 166 14.61 2.83 5.94
N LYS A 167 14.41 3.29 4.69
CA LYS A 167 14.99 4.53 4.18
C LYS A 167 13.97 5.65 4.23
N LEU A 168 14.46 6.88 4.42
CA LEU A 168 13.62 8.08 4.30
C LEU A 168 13.11 8.18 2.87
N CYS A 169 11.83 8.50 2.74
CA CYS A 169 11.17 8.68 1.45
C CYS A 169 10.65 10.11 1.29
N LEU A 170 10.10 10.39 0.11
CA LEU A 170 9.34 11.62 -0.12
C LEU A 170 7.88 11.23 -0.20
N ALA A 171 7.00 11.99 0.45
CA ALA A 171 5.58 11.70 0.46
C ALA A 171 4.74 12.99 0.41
N ASN A 172 3.62 12.92 -0.28
CA ASN A 172 2.62 13.99 -0.28
C ASN A 172 1.81 13.95 1.03
N ILE A 173 1.60 15.12 1.63
CA ILE A 173 0.85 15.27 2.89
C ILE A 173 -0.24 16.31 2.71
N SER A 174 -1.42 16.00 3.21
CA SER A 174 -2.55 16.90 3.33
C SER A 174 -2.92 17.08 4.80
N VAL A 175 -3.38 18.27 5.14
CA VAL A 175 -3.67 18.66 6.51
C VAL A 175 -5.03 19.35 6.56
N LEU A 176 -5.82 19.01 7.58
CA LEU A 176 -7.10 19.63 7.88
C LEU A 176 -6.92 20.59 9.06
N GLU A 177 -7.20 21.87 8.84
CA GLU A 177 -7.20 22.90 9.89
C GLU A 177 -8.53 22.88 10.66
N VAL A 178 -8.50 23.22 11.95
CA VAL A 178 -9.70 23.23 12.80
C VAL A 178 -10.74 24.22 12.27
N GLY A 179 -11.92 23.72 11.89
CA GLY A 179 -13.02 24.52 11.35
C GLY A 179 -12.97 24.74 9.83
N ALA A 180 -11.96 24.18 9.15
CA ALA A 180 -11.94 24.11 7.69
C ALA A 180 -12.56 22.79 7.22
N THR A 181 -13.29 22.83 6.10
CA THR A 181 -13.89 21.64 5.47
C THR A 181 -12.94 21.00 4.44
N GLU A 182 -11.95 21.75 3.96
CA GLU A 182 -11.06 21.32 2.88
C GLU A 182 -9.67 20.95 3.39
N LEU A 183 -9.11 19.88 2.81
CA LEU A 183 -7.75 19.43 3.05
C LEU A 183 -6.77 20.34 2.31
N ARG A 184 -5.86 20.98 3.06
CA ARG A 184 -4.78 21.78 2.51
C ARG A 184 -3.56 20.90 2.23
N ARG A 185 -3.11 20.87 0.98
CA ARG A 185 -1.90 20.15 0.58
C ARG A 185 -0.64 20.92 1.02
N LEU A 186 0.26 20.24 1.72
CA LEU A 186 1.57 20.76 2.11
C LEU A 186 2.63 20.50 1.04
N PRO A 187 3.80 21.16 1.13
CA PRO A 187 4.98 20.76 0.37
C PRO A 187 5.32 19.29 0.59
N ILE A 188 5.93 18.66 -0.41
CA ILE A 188 6.37 17.27 -0.36
C ILE A 188 7.26 17.07 0.87
N ALA A 189 6.91 16.09 1.69
CA ALA A 189 7.68 15.76 2.87
C ALA A 189 9.03 15.12 2.48
N PRO A 190 10.11 15.36 3.24
CA PRO A 190 10.16 15.90 4.60
C PRO A 190 9.88 17.41 4.66
N CYS A 191 8.90 17.79 5.49
CA CYS A 191 8.46 19.17 5.63
C CYS A 191 8.07 19.48 7.07
N ILE A 192 8.07 20.77 7.41
CA ILE A 192 7.65 21.26 8.72
C ILE A 192 6.12 21.32 8.74
N LEU A 193 5.51 20.74 9.76
CA LEU A 193 4.08 20.88 9.99
C LEU A 193 3.74 22.26 10.56
N PRO A 194 2.56 22.81 10.22
CA PRO A 194 2.00 23.96 10.92
C PRO A 194 1.80 23.70 12.42
N VAL A 195 1.42 24.75 13.16
CA VAL A 195 1.16 24.66 14.60
C VAL A 195 0.15 23.54 14.89
N LEU A 196 0.53 22.57 15.71
CA LEU A 196 -0.29 21.38 16.01
C LEU A 196 -1.66 21.75 16.61
N SER A 197 -1.75 22.86 17.36
CA SER A 197 -3.01 23.31 17.94
C SER A 197 -4.04 23.72 16.90
N THR A 198 -3.62 24.22 15.73
CA THR A 198 -4.52 24.65 14.64
C THR A 198 -4.97 23.50 13.75
N LEU A 199 -4.41 22.29 13.94
CA LEU A 199 -4.69 21.12 13.12
C LEU A 199 -5.73 20.21 13.77
N GLN A 200 -6.59 19.65 12.93
CA GLN A 200 -7.58 18.62 13.29
C GLN A 200 -7.13 17.23 12.82
N GLN A 201 -6.57 17.16 11.61
CA GLN A 201 -6.14 15.91 10.99
C GLN A 201 -4.90 16.12 10.13
N VAL A 202 -3.97 15.17 10.14
CA VAL A 202 -2.82 15.10 9.22
C VAL A 202 -2.92 13.78 8.46
N VAL A 203 -2.97 13.85 7.13
CA VAL A 203 -3.10 12.68 6.26
C VAL A 203 -1.90 12.62 5.33
N VAL A 204 -1.24 11.47 5.29
CA VAL A 204 -0.33 11.15 4.18
C VAL A 204 -1.20 10.78 3.00
N ASP A 205 -1.39 11.73 2.09
CA ASP A 205 -2.20 11.56 0.89
C ASP A 205 -1.29 11.50 -0.32
N ASP A 206 -0.80 10.30 -0.59
CA ASP A 206 0.04 10.02 -1.73
C ASP A 206 -0.47 8.77 -2.45
N GLU A 207 -0.43 8.80 -3.78
CA GLU A 207 -0.93 7.70 -4.60
C GLU A 207 0.06 6.53 -4.61
N ASN A 208 1.35 6.78 -4.38
CA ASN A 208 2.40 5.76 -4.31
C ASN A 208 2.44 5.03 -2.95
N TYR A 209 1.81 5.60 -1.92
CA TYR A 209 1.87 5.10 -0.55
C TYR A 209 0.45 4.78 -0.03
N TRP A 210 0.38 3.96 1.01
CA TRP A 210 -0.86 3.72 1.73
C TRP A 210 -1.18 4.92 2.62
N PRO A 211 -2.43 5.43 2.61
CA PRO A 211 -2.77 6.61 3.38
C PRO A 211 -2.70 6.34 4.88
N VAL A 212 -2.01 7.22 5.59
CA VAL A 212 -1.91 7.20 7.06
C VAL A 212 -2.56 8.47 7.58
N CYS A 213 -3.62 8.30 8.36
CA CYS A 213 -4.38 9.40 8.94
C CYS A 213 -4.09 9.54 10.44
N PHE A 214 -3.70 10.74 10.86
CA PHE A 214 -3.60 11.14 12.25
C PHE A 214 -4.74 12.08 12.59
N GLU A 215 -5.69 11.61 13.39
CA GLU A 215 -6.85 12.37 13.83
C GLU A 215 -6.73 12.73 15.30
N ARG A 216 -7.19 13.94 15.66
CA ARG A 216 -7.16 14.44 17.03
C ARG A 216 -7.94 13.57 18.04
N SER A 217 -8.93 12.83 17.58
CA SER A 217 -9.78 11.95 18.39
C SER A 217 -9.17 10.56 18.65
N ARG A 218 -8.19 10.12 17.85
CA ARG A 218 -7.79 8.70 17.80
C ARG A 218 -6.32 8.45 18.13
N ASN A 219 -5.41 9.06 17.39
CA ASN A 219 -3.98 8.70 17.40
C ASN A 219 -3.04 9.91 17.44
N TRP A 220 -3.54 11.07 17.85
CA TRP A 220 -2.75 12.31 17.92
C TRP A 220 -1.54 12.21 18.85
N ASP A 221 -1.70 11.55 20.00
CA ASP A 221 -0.63 11.37 20.98
C ASP A 221 0.59 10.63 20.40
N GLN A 222 0.38 9.77 19.41
CA GLN A 222 1.47 9.05 18.72
C GLN A 222 2.26 9.99 17.82
N LEU A 223 1.56 10.89 17.12
CA LEU A 223 2.18 11.91 16.28
C LEU A 223 2.98 12.90 17.12
N GLU A 224 2.41 13.38 18.23
CA GLU A 224 3.08 14.33 19.13
C GLU A 224 4.38 13.73 19.70
N LYS A 225 4.31 12.50 20.23
CA LYS A 225 5.50 11.78 20.71
C LYS A 225 6.54 11.52 19.60
N ALA A 226 6.09 11.21 18.39
CA ALA A 226 6.98 11.01 17.25
C ALA A 226 7.72 12.31 16.89
N LEU A 227 7.01 13.45 16.89
CA LEU A 227 7.60 14.75 16.62
C LEU A 227 8.56 15.20 17.73
N GLU A 228 8.19 15.04 19.00
CA GLU A 228 9.05 15.32 20.16
C GLU A 228 10.39 14.57 20.07
N MET A 229 10.32 13.28 19.75
CA MET A 229 11.51 12.42 19.59
C MET A 229 12.22 12.61 18.24
N SER A 230 11.66 13.43 17.34
CA SER A 230 12.09 13.57 15.94
C SER A 230 12.22 12.22 15.23
N ALA A 231 11.31 11.30 15.54
CA ALA A 231 11.26 9.94 15.02
C ALA A 231 10.63 9.92 13.62
N PRO A 232 11.10 9.03 12.73
CA PRO A 232 10.47 8.84 11.44
C PRO A 232 9.10 8.17 11.58
N ILE A 233 8.17 8.54 10.70
CA ILE A 233 6.85 7.96 10.57
C ILE A 233 6.90 6.90 9.49
N ASP A 234 6.56 5.69 9.88
CA ASP A 234 6.60 4.51 9.02
C ASP A 234 5.39 4.49 8.08
N ILE A 235 5.66 4.44 6.77
CA ILE A 235 4.67 4.45 5.71
C ILE A 235 4.96 3.28 4.78
N LYS A 236 3.91 2.57 4.35
CA LYS A 236 4.03 1.47 3.39
C LYS A 236 3.78 1.96 1.97
N LYS A 237 4.66 1.60 1.06
CA LYS A 237 4.49 1.81 -0.38
C LYS A 237 3.42 0.86 -0.95
N ARG A 238 2.65 1.31 -1.94
CA ARG A 238 1.72 0.45 -2.69
C ARG A 238 2.49 -0.43 -3.68
N THR A 239 2.00 -1.64 -3.93
CA THR A 239 2.60 -2.53 -4.94
C THR A 239 2.62 -1.87 -6.32
N GLY A 240 3.73 -2.06 -7.04
CA GLY A 240 3.94 -1.50 -8.39
C GLY A 240 4.27 -0.01 -8.44
N CYS A 241 4.13 0.72 -7.34
CA CYS A 241 4.53 2.12 -7.28
C CYS A 241 6.02 2.22 -6.90
N LEU A 242 6.75 3.15 -7.50
CA LEU A 242 8.13 3.46 -7.13
C LEU A 242 8.17 4.62 -6.14
N SER A 243 9.31 4.83 -5.50
CA SER A 243 9.48 6.03 -4.66
C SER A 243 9.67 7.25 -5.58
N HIS A 244 9.24 8.43 -5.13
CA HIS A 244 9.44 9.68 -5.89
C HIS A 244 10.93 9.99 -6.16
N LEU A 245 11.86 9.39 -5.40
CA LEU A 245 13.29 9.50 -5.64
C LEU A 245 13.76 8.68 -6.86
N GLU A 246 13.09 7.56 -7.13
CA GLU A 246 13.42 6.65 -8.23
C GLU A 246 12.68 7.01 -9.52
N ASP A 247 11.47 7.55 -9.39
CA ASP A 247 10.59 7.92 -10.50
C ASP A 247 9.95 9.30 -10.25
N PRO A 248 10.66 10.41 -10.53
CA PRO A 248 10.16 11.76 -10.26
C PRO A 248 8.99 12.14 -11.19
N ASP A 249 9.01 11.64 -12.43
CA ASP A 249 7.97 11.92 -13.43
C ASP A 249 6.76 10.97 -13.31
N ARG A 250 6.86 9.98 -12.43
CA ARG A 250 5.81 8.99 -12.12
C ARG A 250 5.35 8.14 -13.31
N LEU A 251 6.06 8.12 -14.42
CA LEU A 251 5.61 7.44 -15.64
C LEU A 251 5.57 5.92 -15.47
N LYS A 252 6.56 5.34 -14.79
CA LYS A 252 6.63 3.89 -14.54
C LYS A 252 5.58 3.47 -13.54
N SER A 253 5.40 4.28 -12.50
CA SER A 253 4.40 4.05 -11.46
C SER A 253 2.99 4.17 -12.01
N MET A 254 2.71 5.13 -12.90
CA MET A 254 1.42 5.26 -13.58
C MET A 254 1.14 4.09 -14.52
N LEU A 255 2.14 3.62 -15.28
CA LEU A 255 1.98 2.44 -16.12
C LEU A 255 1.65 1.20 -15.29
N ALA A 256 2.41 0.95 -14.22
CA ALA A 256 2.09 -0.14 -13.29
C ALA A 256 0.70 0.03 -12.67
N GLN A 257 0.29 1.25 -12.33
CA GLN A 257 -1.05 1.53 -11.82
C GLN A 257 -2.16 1.25 -12.83
N THR A 258 -1.96 1.52 -14.12
CA THR A 258 -2.97 1.16 -15.14
C THR A 258 -3.28 -0.33 -15.10
N LEU A 259 -2.26 -1.18 -14.89
CA LEU A 259 -2.45 -2.62 -14.70
C LEU A 259 -3.25 -2.93 -13.42
N THR A 260 -3.00 -2.19 -12.32
CA THR A 260 -3.76 -2.36 -11.04
C THR A 260 -5.21 -1.89 -11.10
N MET A 261 -5.55 -0.99 -12.03
CA MET A 261 -6.91 -0.47 -12.21
C MET A 261 -7.77 -1.36 -13.11
N GLU A 262 -7.18 -2.35 -13.78
CA GLU A 262 -7.93 -3.31 -14.59
C GLU A 262 -8.83 -4.17 -13.70
N GLN A 263 -10.15 -4.07 -13.93
CA GLN A 263 -11.14 -4.87 -13.22
C GLN A 263 -11.18 -6.32 -13.74
N SER A 264 -10.76 -6.55 -14.98
CA SER A 264 -10.72 -7.85 -15.65
C SER A 264 -9.33 -8.47 -15.63
N ILE A 265 -9.27 -9.79 -15.51
CA ILE A 265 -8.00 -10.52 -15.56
C ILE A 265 -7.54 -10.67 -17.01
N CYS A 266 -6.36 -10.13 -17.34
CA CYS A 266 -5.72 -10.37 -18.62
C CYS A 266 -5.26 -11.83 -18.74
N TRP A 267 -5.77 -12.54 -19.75
CA TRP A 267 -5.36 -13.93 -20.04
C TRP A 267 -3.95 -13.98 -20.65
N GLN A 268 -3.61 -13.04 -21.51
CA GLN A 268 -2.27 -12.93 -22.09
C GLN A 268 -1.47 -11.92 -21.26
N ILE A 269 -0.44 -12.42 -20.58
CA ILE A 269 0.45 -11.62 -19.73
C ILE A 269 1.86 -11.77 -20.28
N ASP A 270 2.50 -10.64 -20.55
CA ASP A 270 3.91 -10.62 -20.94
C ASP A 270 4.81 -10.54 -19.71
N MET A 271 5.92 -11.26 -19.75
CA MET A 271 6.94 -11.23 -18.68
C MET A 271 7.54 -9.83 -18.48
N ASN A 272 7.53 -9.00 -19.53
CA ASN A 272 8.09 -7.65 -19.49
C ASN A 272 7.25 -6.71 -18.61
N ASP A 273 5.93 -6.91 -18.56
CA ASP A 273 5.04 -6.12 -17.71
C ASP A 273 5.24 -6.46 -16.24
N LEU A 274 5.45 -7.75 -15.94
CA LEU A 274 5.78 -8.21 -14.59
C LEU A 274 7.16 -7.73 -14.10
N GLN A 275 8.12 -7.49 -15.01
CA GLN A 275 9.42 -6.91 -14.64
C GLN A 275 9.29 -5.47 -14.14
N GLN A 276 8.22 -4.75 -14.47
CA GLN A 276 7.98 -3.40 -13.94
C GLN A 276 7.74 -3.42 -12.43
N PHE A 277 7.22 -4.54 -11.90
CA PHE A 277 7.03 -4.80 -10.47
C PHE A 277 8.27 -5.41 -9.79
N ALA A 278 9.42 -5.50 -10.48
CA ALA A 278 10.63 -6.13 -9.93
C ALA A 278 11.28 -5.36 -8.76
N SER A 279 10.80 -4.15 -8.45
CA SER A 279 11.17 -3.42 -7.23
C SER A 279 10.76 -4.18 -5.97
N GLU A 280 9.74 -5.03 -6.04
CA GLU A 280 9.36 -5.89 -4.94
C GLU A 280 10.31 -7.07 -4.76
N ARG A 281 10.72 -7.30 -3.52
CA ARG A 281 11.74 -8.30 -3.15
C ARG A 281 11.39 -9.72 -3.60
N MET A 282 10.11 -10.08 -3.53
CA MET A 282 9.63 -11.42 -3.87
C MET A 282 9.42 -11.61 -5.38
N VAL A 283 8.99 -10.55 -6.08
CA VAL A 283 8.65 -10.61 -7.52
C VAL A 283 9.84 -11.00 -8.35
N LYS A 284 10.97 -10.33 -8.14
CA LYS A 284 12.19 -10.60 -8.89
C LYS A 284 12.67 -12.04 -8.72
N GLN A 285 12.59 -12.57 -7.51
CA GLN A 285 13.00 -13.95 -7.22
C GLN A 285 12.05 -14.95 -7.88
N PHE A 286 10.74 -14.73 -7.78
CA PHE A 286 9.74 -15.60 -8.39
C PHE A 286 9.85 -15.61 -9.92
N LEU A 287 9.99 -14.44 -10.54
CA LEU A 287 10.20 -14.32 -12.00
C LEU A 287 11.45 -15.10 -12.43
N SER A 288 12.58 -14.91 -11.73
CA SER A 288 13.84 -15.54 -12.11
C SER A 288 13.87 -17.07 -11.89
N ARG A 289 13.13 -17.59 -10.90
CA ARG A 289 13.20 -19.01 -10.51
C ARG A 289 12.05 -19.85 -11.05
N CYS A 290 10.85 -19.30 -11.14
CA CYS A 290 9.64 -20.07 -11.45
C CYS A 290 9.15 -19.84 -12.88
N LEU A 291 9.49 -18.69 -13.49
CA LEU A 291 8.89 -18.24 -14.74
C LEU A 291 9.89 -18.00 -15.87
N ASP A 292 11.19 -17.86 -15.58
CA ASP A 292 12.24 -17.71 -16.58
C ASP A 292 12.51 -19.06 -17.27
N THR A 293 12.58 -19.06 -18.61
CA THR A 293 12.71 -20.27 -19.44
C THR A 293 13.99 -20.27 -20.27
N LYS A 294 15.03 -19.56 -19.80
CA LYS A 294 16.32 -19.51 -20.50
C LYS A 294 16.89 -20.91 -20.71
N GLY A 295 16.72 -21.43 -21.92
CA GLY A 295 17.44 -22.59 -22.43
C GLY A 295 16.76 -23.96 -22.27
N THR A 296 15.47 -24.04 -21.96
CA THR A 296 14.73 -25.32 -21.90
C THR A 296 13.63 -25.37 -22.94
N ASP A 297 13.57 -26.43 -23.74
CA ASP A 297 12.41 -26.73 -24.59
C ASP A 297 11.30 -27.28 -23.69
N LEU A 298 10.25 -26.48 -23.45
CA LEU A 298 9.12 -26.91 -22.61
C LEU A 298 8.14 -27.75 -23.41
N SER A 299 7.66 -28.82 -22.80
CA SER A 299 6.54 -29.59 -23.34
C SER A 299 5.23 -28.79 -23.30
N PRO A 300 4.23 -29.11 -24.17
CA PRO A 300 2.94 -28.43 -24.16
C PRO A 300 2.24 -28.38 -22.78
N PRO A 301 2.21 -29.44 -21.95
CA PRO A 301 1.61 -29.35 -20.62
C PRO A 301 2.40 -28.44 -19.66
N GLU A 302 3.73 -28.38 -19.78
CA GLU A 302 4.56 -27.49 -18.96
C GLU A 302 4.35 -26.02 -19.33
N LEU A 303 4.14 -25.71 -20.60
CA LEU A 303 3.76 -24.36 -21.06
C LEU A 303 2.41 -23.93 -20.47
N MET A 304 1.43 -24.84 -20.46
CA MET A 304 0.12 -24.57 -19.83
C MET A 304 0.26 -24.35 -18.32
N LYS A 305 1.10 -25.16 -17.65
CA LYS A 305 1.42 -25.01 -16.22
C LYS A 305 2.03 -23.66 -15.91
N ARG A 306 3.04 -23.26 -16.69
CA ARG A 306 3.69 -21.94 -16.59
C ARG A 306 2.69 -20.81 -16.76
N HIS A 307 1.83 -20.90 -17.78
CA HIS A 307 0.83 -19.88 -18.05
C HIS A 307 -0.14 -19.70 -16.88
N GLN A 308 -0.66 -20.79 -16.33
CA GLN A 308 -1.56 -20.75 -15.17
C GLN A 308 -0.88 -20.14 -13.94
N VAL A 309 0.35 -20.56 -13.63
CA VAL A 309 1.13 -19.99 -12.52
C VAL A 309 1.42 -18.51 -12.72
N MET A 310 1.72 -18.09 -13.95
CA MET A 310 1.91 -16.68 -14.31
C MET A 310 0.64 -15.86 -14.08
N LEU A 311 -0.52 -16.42 -14.39
CA LEU A 311 -1.83 -15.77 -14.26
C LEU A 311 -2.21 -15.59 -12.78
N LEU A 312 -1.98 -16.62 -11.96
CA LEU A 312 -2.13 -16.55 -10.49
C LEU A 312 -1.18 -15.50 -9.89
N PHE A 313 0.07 -15.49 -10.36
CA PHE A 313 1.08 -14.56 -9.90
C PHE A 313 0.76 -13.11 -10.27
N TYR A 314 0.38 -12.85 -11.53
CA TYR A 314 -0.01 -11.53 -12.01
C TYR A 314 -1.14 -10.95 -11.17
N ASN A 315 -2.21 -11.72 -10.91
CA ASN A 315 -3.32 -11.24 -10.08
C ASN A 315 -2.86 -10.92 -8.64
N ALA A 316 -2.00 -11.75 -8.05
CA ALA A 316 -1.46 -11.50 -6.72
C ALA A 316 -0.61 -10.21 -6.66
N VAL A 317 0.16 -9.92 -7.72
CA VAL A 317 0.95 -8.69 -7.84
C VAL A 317 0.04 -7.48 -8.02
N VAL A 318 -0.84 -7.54 -9.02
CA VAL A 318 -1.66 -6.42 -9.49
C VAL A 318 -2.65 -5.96 -8.42
N LYS A 319 -3.19 -6.89 -7.62
CA LYS A 319 -4.14 -6.54 -6.54
C LYS A 319 -3.46 -6.25 -5.19
N ASP A 320 -2.13 -6.14 -5.12
CA ASP A 320 -1.37 -5.97 -3.86
C ASP A 320 -1.73 -7.07 -2.82
N ARG A 321 -1.80 -8.33 -3.28
CA ARG A 321 -2.19 -9.52 -2.48
C ARG A 321 -1.12 -10.61 -2.51
N MET A 322 0.16 -10.22 -2.44
CA MET A 322 1.28 -11.17 -2.45
C MET A 322 1.23 -12.22 -1.33
N HIS A 323 0.66 -11.88 -0.17
CA HIS A 323 0.49 -12.82 0.94
C HIS A 323 -0.47 -13.99 0.61
N PHE A 324 -1.35 -13.82 -0.38
CA PHE A 324 -2.28 -14.85 -0.82
C PHE A 324 -1.71 -15.76 -1.92
N LEU A 325 -0.55 -15.42 -2.48
CA LEU A 325 0.11 -16.23 -3.51
C LEU A 325 0.35 -17.69 -3.06
N PRO A 326 0.83 -17.98 -1.83
CA PRO A 326 0.97 -19.36 -1.38
C PRO A 326 -0.36 -20.12 -1.37
N VAL A 327 -1.47 -19.46 -1.03
CA VAL A 327 -2.81 -20.06 -1.05
C VAL A 327 -3.18 -20.41 -2.50
N TYR A 328 -3.02 -19.48 -3.44
CA TYR A 328 -3.26 -19.76 -4.86
C TYR A 328 -2.40 -20.91 -5.39
N LEU A 329 -1.11 -20.95 -5.01
CA LEU A 329 -0.20 -22.03 -5.42
C LEU A 329 -0.59 -23.38 -4.79
N THR A 330 -1.01 -23.41 -3.52
CA THR A 330 -1.51 -24.65 -2.91
C THR A 330 -2.78 -25.13 -3.59
N LEU A 331 -3.74 -24.24 -3.89
CA LEU A 331 -4.95 -24.60 -4.61
C LEU A 331 -4.64 -25.13 -6.00
N TYR A 332 -3.74 -24.47 -6.71
CA TYR A 332 -3.26 -24.93 -7.99
C TYR A 332 -2.62 -26.33 -7.92
N ASP A 333 -1.81 -26.58 -6.89
CA ASP A 333 -1.22 -27.88 -6.63
C ASP A 333 -2.30 -28.94 -6.32
N HIS A 334 -3.35 -28.59 -5.58
CA HIS A 334 -4.49 -29.49 -5.31
C HIS A 334 -5.28 -29.86 -6.58
N VAL A 335 -5.38 -28.95 -7.57
CA VAL A 335 -6.09 -29.21 -8.85
C VAL A 335 -5.23 -29.94 -9.88
N THR A 336 -3.90 -29.80 -9.82
CA THR A 336 -3.01 -30.33 -10.88
C THR A 336 -2.24 -31.59 -10.47
N LYS A 337 -2.47 -32.08 -9.25
CA LYS A 337 -1.92 -33.36 -8.80
C LYS A 337 -2.53 -34.50 -9.60
N SER A 338 -1.70 -35.45 -9.99
CA SER A 338 -2.15 -36.67 -10.68
C SER A 338 -2.99 -37.61 -9.81
N MET A 339 -2.90 -37.49 -8.48
CA MET A 339 -3.73 -38.24 -7.54
C MET A 339 -4.27 -37.31 -6.45
N PRO A 340 -5.56 -36.98 -6.46
CA PRO A 340 -6.16 -36.16 -5.42
C PRO A 340 -6.18 -36.93 -4.09
N ASN A 341 -5.88 -36.23 -3.00
CA ASN A 341 -6.09 -36.71 -1.64
C ASN A 341 -7.45 -36.24 -1.10
N ASN A 342 -7.93 -36.91 -0.05
CA ASN A 342 -9.18 -36.52 0.60
C ASN A 342 -9.14 -35.11 1.21
N ILE A 343 -7.96 -34.68 1.65
CA ILE A 343 -7.74 -33.34 2.22
C ILE A 343 -7.97 -32.27 1.13
N ASP A 344 -7.51 -32.54 -0.09
CA ASP A 344 -7.62 -31.64 -1.24
C ASP A 344 -9.11 -31.40 -1.58
N VAL A 345 -9.90 -32.47 -1.60
CA VAL A 345 -11.37 -32.41 -1.80
C VAL A 345 -12.04 -31.56 -0.71
N TRP A 346 -11.67 -31.75 0.56
CA TRP A 346 -12.23 -30.98 1.67
C TRP A 346 -11.86 -29.50 1.59
N GLN A 347 -10.63 -29.17 1.21
CA GLN A 347 -10.20 -27.79 1.02
C GLN A 347 -11.00 -27.10 -0.09
N MET A 348 -11.22 -27.78 -1.21
CA MET A 348 -12.05 -27.25 -2.30
C MET A 348 -13.51 -27.05 -1.89
N LYS A 349 -14.09 -28.01 -1.16
CA LYS A 349 -15.44 -27.88 -0.61
C LYS A 349 -15.58 -26.73 0.38
N LEU A 350 -14.59 -26.54 1.25
CA LEU A 350 -14.61 -25.46 2.22
C LEU A 350 -14.56 -24.10 1.53
N ILE A 351 -13.77 -23.98 0.46
CA ILE A 351 -13.69 -22.76 -0.35
C ILE A 351 -15.01 -22.52 -1.09
N ASP A 352 -15.62 -23.56 -1.65
CA ASP A 352 -16.93 -23.45 -2.30
C ASP A 352 -18.04 -23.05 -1.32
N ALA A 353 -18.07 -23.66 -0.14
CA ALA A 353 -18.98 -23.30 0.94
C ALA A 353 -18.74 -21.87 1.46
N TYR A 354 -17.49 -21.41 1.45
CA TYR A 354 -17.15 -20.04 1.81
C TYR A 354 -17.67 -19.04 0.76
N LEU A 355 -17.38 -19.29 -0.52
CA LEU A 355 -17.79 -18.42 -1.63
C LEU A 355 -19.32 -18.34 -1.78
N SER A 356 -20.02 -19.46 -1.65
CA SER A 356 -21.48 -19.53 -1.74
C SER A 356 -22.21 -18.80 -0.60
N ARG A 357 -21.59 -18.71 0.59
CA ARG A 357 -22.12 -17.92 1.72
C ARG A 357 -22.01 -16.43 1.51
N SER A 358 -20.97 -15.98 0.81
CA SER A 358 -20.69 -14.55 0.67
C SER A 358 -21.66 -13.81 -0.24
N GLN A 359 -22.41 -14.46 -1.16
CA GLN A 359 -23.38 -13.88 -2.13
C GLN A 359 -22.92 -12.65 -2.97
N GLU A 360 -21.78 -12.05 -2.67
CA GLU A 360 -21.22 -10.89 -3.32
C GLU A 360 -20.38 -11.33 -4.51
N SER A 361 -20.65 -10.72 -5.65
CA SER A 361 -19.87 -10.85 -6.89
C SER A 361 -18.40 -10.43 -6.71
N GLU A 362 -18.09 -9.68 -5.64
CA GLU A 362 -16.75 -9.18 -5.36
C GLU A 362 -16.37 -9.46 -3.90
N HIS A 363 -15.50 -10.45 -3.67
CA HIS A 363 -14.87 -10.62 -2.36
C HIS A 363 -13.67 -9.67 -2.24
N PRO A 364 -13.53 -8.87 -1.15
CA PRO A 364 -12.51 -7.82 -1.06
C PRO A 364 -11.05 -8.33 -1.04
N LEU A 365 -10.86 -9.62 -0.75
CA LEU A 365 -9.54 -10.24 -0.58
C LEU A 365 -9.20 -11.30 -1.65
N ILE A 366 -10.20 -11.82 -2.35
CA ILE A 366 -10.08 -13.02 -3.18
C ILE A 366 -10.63 -12.73 -4.57
N SER A 367 -9.88 -13.08 -5.61
CA SER A 367 -10.41 -13.04 -6.97
C SER A 367 -11.32 -14.23 -7.22
N VAL A 368 -12.62 -13.99 -7.20
CA VAL A 368 -13.65 -15.02 -7.39
C VAL A 368 -13.46 -15.74 -8.73
N GLU A 369 -13.13 -15.01 -9.80
CA GLU A 369 -12.92 -15.58 -11.15
C GLU A 369 -11.82 -16.65 -11.21
N LEU A 370 -10.67 -16.42 -10.56
CA LEU A 370 -9.59 -17.41 -10.56
C LEU A 370 -9.95 -18.65 -9.76
N ILE A 371 -10.61 -18.48 -8.62
CA ILE A 371 -11.01 -19.62 -7.81
C ILE A 371 -12.08 -20.42 -8.54
N GLN A 372 -13.05 -19.77 -9.19
CA GLN A 372 -14.04 -20.45 -10.03
C GLN A 372 -13.39 -21.20 -11.19
N MET A 373 -12.37 -20.62 -11.84
CA MET A 373 -11.59 -21.33 -12.86
C MET A 373 -10.95 -22.61 -12.29
N MET A 374 -10.31 -22.52 -11.12
CA MET A 374 -9.71 -23.68 -10.44
C MET A 374 -10.76 -24.72 -10.02
N GLN A 375 -11.94 -24.27 -9.57
CA GLN A 375 -13.05 -25.14 -9.19
C GLN A 375 -13.61 -25.90 -10.40
N GLU A 376 -13.77 -25.26 -11.56
CA GLU A 376 -14.23 -25.92 -12.78
C GLU A 376 -13.19 -26.91 -13.32
N LEU A 377 -11.90 -26.60 -13.24
CA LEU A 377 -10.84 -27.56 -13.57
C LEU A 377 -10.88 -28.79 -12.65
N PHE A 378 -11.02 -28.58 -11.34
CA PHE A 378 -11.15 -29.68 -10.39
C PHE A 378 -12.40 -30.53 -10.64
N LYS A 379 -13.52 -29.87 -10.96
CA LYS A 379 -14.77 -30.56 -11.29
C LYS A 379 -14.64 -31.43 -12.53
N GLN A 380 -13.94 -30.96 -13.57
CA GLN A 380 -13.66 -31.76 -14.77
C GLN A 380 -12.83 -33.00 -14.43
N GLU A 381 -11.77 -32.86 -13.64
CA GLU A 381 -10.94 -34.00 -13.19
C GLU A 381 -11.75 -35.03 -12.38
N MET A 382 -12.64 -34.54 -11.50
CA MET A 382 -13.53 -35.40 -10.73
C MET A 382 -14.57 -36.09 -11.63
N GLU A 383 -15.11 -35.40 -12.64
CA GLU A 383 -16.00 -36.00 -13.64
C GLU A 383 -15.29 -37.09 -14.45
N ASP A 384 -14.05 -36.86 -14.91
CA ASP A 384 -13.28 -37.87 -15.64
C ASP A 384 -12.95 -39.08 -14.75
N SER A 385 -12.57 -38.82 -13.49
CA SER A 385 -12.39 -39.90 -12.50
C SER A 385 -13.67 -40.67 -12.22
N THR A 386 -14.85 -40.03 -12.26
CA THR A 386 -16.13 -40.76 -12.14
C THR A 386 -16.43 -41.64 -13.34
N ARG A 387 -16.04 -41.22 -14.55
CA ARG A 387 -16.20 -42.02 -15.78
C ARG A 387 -15.28 -43.23 -15.80
N GLU A 388 -14.05 -43.10 -15.29
CA GLU A 388 -13.11 -44.22 -15.23
C GLU A 388 -13.46 -45.24 -14.13
N LEU A 389 -14.06 -44.79 -13.02
CA LEU A 389 -14.32 -45.61 -11.83
C LEU A 389 -15.81 -46.01 -11.68
N CYS A 390 -16.56 -46.07 -12.78
CA CYS A 390 -18.01 -46.38 -12.76
C CYS A 390 -18.35 -47.70 -12.07
N LEU A 391 -17.59 -48.75 -12.36
CA LEU A 391 -17.85 -50.10 -11.85
C LEU A 391 -17.58 -50.21 -10.33
N PRO A 392 -16.42 -49.77 -9.79
CA PRO A 392 -16.20 -49.72 -8.34
C PRO A 392 -17.22 -48.87 -7.59
N LEU A 393 -17.61 -47.71 -8.15
CA LEU A 393 -18.60 -46.82 -7.53
C LEU A 393 -20.00 -47.44 -7.48
N ARG A 394 -20.38 -48.21 -8.51
CA ARG A 394 -21.63 -48.99 -8.52
C ARG A 394 -21.65 -50.04 -7.42
N GLU A 395 -20.55 -50.76 -7.22
CA GLU A 395 -20.45 -51.74 -6.13
C GLU A 395 -20.56 -51.07 -4.75
N PHE A 396 -19.96 -49.89 -4.57
CA PHE A 396 -20.08 -49.13 -3.33
C PHE A 396 -21.52 -48.67 -3.05
N LEU A 397 -22.24 -48.18 -4.07
CA LEU A 397 -23.60 -47.66 -3.92
C LEU A 397 -24.67 -48.74 -3.70
N SER A 398 -24.41 -49.98 -4.15
CA SER A 398 -25.35 -51.11 -4.07
C SER A 398 -25.22 -51.95 -2.79
N ARG A 399 -24.09 -51.88 -2.07
CA ARG A 399 -23.85 -52.75 -0.91
C ARG A 399 -24.34 -52.16 0.42
N ARG A 400 -24.97 -53.04 1.22
CA ARG A 400 -25.55 -52.72 2.55
C ARG A 400 -24.57 -52.57 3.70
N ARG A 401 -23.39 -53.19 3.60
CA ARG A 401 -22.33 -53.13 4.60
C ARG A 401 -20.98 -53.04 3.88
N LEU A 402 -20.10 -52.20 4.40
CA LEU A 402 -18.71 -52.08 3.96
C LEU A 402 -17.91 -53.25 4.53
N ASP A 403 -17.90 -54.38 3.83
CA ASP A 403 -17.03 -55.50 4.22
C ASP A 403 -15.57 -55.23 3.79
N PRO A 404 -14.55 -55.72 4.54
CA PRO A 404 -13.13 -55.53 4.21
C PRO A 404 -12.70 -56.05 2.82
N SER A 405 -13.55 -56.86 2.17
CA SER A 405 -13.34 -57.46 0.84
C SER A 405 -13.48 -56.50 -0.34
N TYR A 406 -14.00 -55.28 -0.15
CA TYR A 406 -13.98 -54.25 -1.20
C TYR A 406 -12.55 -53.75 -1.50
N VAL A 407 -11.67 -53.83 -0.50
CA VAL A 407 -10.26 -53.40 -0.61
C VAL A 407 -9.43 -54.38 -1.44
N THR A 408 -9.89 -55.62 -1.64
CA THR A 408 -9.10 -56.68 -2.28
C THR A 408 -9.24 -56.75 -3.81
N THR A 409 -10.27 -56.12 -4.40
CA THR A 409 -10.55 -56.18 -5.85
C THR A 409 -10.11 -54.94 -6.62
N VAL A 410 -9.77 -53.85 -5.93
CA VAL A 410 -9.45 -52.54 -6.53
C VAL A 410 -7.99 -52.21 -6.24
N SER A 411 -7.28 -51.64 -7.23
CA SER A 411 -5.90 -51.19 -7.02
C SER A 411 -5.87 -50.06 -5.96
N GLY A 412 -4.82 -50.02 -5.13
CA GLY A 412 -4.64 -48.97 -4.11
C GLY A 412 -4.90 -47.53 -4.60
N PRO A 413 -4.39 -47.09 -5.77
CA PRO A 413 -4.64 -45.74 -6.27
C PRO A 413 -6.09 -45.52 -6.73
N ASP A 414 -6.74 -46.51 -7.32
CA ASP A 414 -8.13 -46.41 -7.77
C ASP A 414 -9.10 -46.32 -6.59
N LEU A 415 -8.76 -46.98 -5.46
CA LEU A 415 -9.52 -46.88 -4.22
C LEU A 415 -9.44 -45.46 -3.63
N GLN A 416 -8.26 -44.84 -3.67
CA GLN A 416 -8.07 -43.47 -3.21
C GLN A 416 -8.86 -42.47 -4.08
N ARG A 417 -8.83 -42.64 -5.41
CA ARG A 417 -9.61 -41.81 -6.34
C ARG A 417 -11.11 -41.99 -6.12
N ALA A 418 -11.58 -43.23 -5.94
CA ALA A 418 -12.98 -43.51 -5.63
C ALA A 418 -13.41 -42.86 -4.30
N PHE A 419 -12.56 -42.90 -3.27
CA PHE A 419 -12.82 -42.23 -2.01
C PHE A 419 -12.92 -40.70 -2.14
N CYS A 420 -12.09 -40.10 -2.98
CA CYS A 420 -12.17 -38.67 -3.30
C CYS A 420 -13.48 -38.31 -4.01
N VAL A 421 -13.95 -39.15 -4.95
CA VAL A 421 -15.24 -38.97 -5.65
C VAL A 421 -16.41 -39.11 -4.68
N ILE A 422 -16.38 -40.14 -3.83
CA ILE A 422 -17.39 -40.38 -2.80
C ILE A 422 -17.48 -39.18 -1.86
N ASN A 423 -16.33 -38.68 -1.41
CA ASN A 423 -16.32 -37.47 -0.60
C ASN A 423 -16.87 -36.31 -1.42
N TYR A 424 -16.31 -35.97 -2.58
CA TYR A 424 -16.72 -34.80 -3.38
C TYR A 424 -18.23 -34.68 -3.54
N TYR A 425 -18.88 -35.75 -4.01
CA TYR A 425 -20.33 -35.77 -4.20
C TYR A 425 -21.14 -36.08 -2.93
N ASN A 426 -20.52 -36.32 -1.77
CA ASN A 426 -21.17 -36.76 -0.52
C ASN A 426 -22.04 -38.03 -0.70
N LEU A 427 -21.50 -39.05 -1.37
CA LEU A 427 -22.21 -40.30 -1.62
C LEU A 427 -22.32 -41.14 -0.34
N LEU A 428 -23.53 -41.57 -0.01
CA LEU A 428 -23.79 -42.48 1.10
C LEU A 428 -23.85 -43.95 0.60
N PRO A 429 -23.43 -44.94 1.41
CA PRO A 429 -23.73 -46.34 1.11
C PRO A 429 -25.25 -46.56 1.05
N ASN A 430 -25.73 -47.50 0.21
CA ASN A 430 -27.15 -47.89 0.05
C ASN A 430 -28.10 -46.99 -0.75
N MET A 431 -27.59 -46.02 -1.51
CA MET A 431 -28.44 -45.08 -2.26
C MET A 431 -29.24 -45.73 -3.40
N LEU A 432 -28.84 -46.92 -3.88
CA LEU A 432 -29.44 -47.61 -5.03
C LEU A 432 -30.27 -48.86 -4.68
N ASN A 433 -30.63 -49.08 -3.40
CA ASN A 433 -31.33 -50.30 -2.93
C ASN A 433 -32.76 -50.56 -3.49
N GLY A 434 -33.19 -49.82 -4.52
CA GLY A 434 -34.48 -49.99 -5.20
C GLY A 434 -34.46 -49.65 -6.70
N VAL A 435 -33.28 -49.47 -7.29
CA VAL A 435 -33.10 -49.18 -8.72
C VAL A 435 -32.42 -50.40 -9.37
N ASP A 436 -33.20 -51.26 -10.01
CA ASP A 436 -32.67 -52.37 -10.80
C ASP A 436 -31.93 -51.82 -12.03
N LEU A 437 -30.61 -51.91 -12.00
CA LEU A 437 -29.70 -51.56 -13.09
C LEU A 437 -29.38 -52.76 -14.00
N SER A 438 -30.18 -53.82 -13.93
CA SER A 438 -30.01 -55.05 -14.73
C SER A 438 -30.69 -54.97 -16.10
N THR A 439 -31.66 -54.08 -16.28
CA THR A 439 -32.34 -53.84 -17.56
C THR A 439 -31.96 -52.45 -18.06
N GLY A 440 -31.33 -52.37 -19.24
CA GLY A 440 -30.70 -51.17 -19.82
C GLY A 440 -31.57 -49.92 -20.07
N THR A 441 -32.71 -49.75 -19.40
CA THR A 441 -33.51 -48.53 -19.44
C THR A 441 -33.53 -47.87 -18.06
N VAL A 442 -32.71 -46.83 -17.89
CA VAL A 442 -32.69 -46.01 -16.68
C VAL A 442 -34.02 -45.23 -16.61
N ASN A 443 -34.93 -45.62 -15.72
CA ASN A 443 -36.22 -44.95 -15.57
C ASN A 443 -36.07 -43.66 -14.73
N TYR A 444 -35.75 -42.55 -15.39
CA TYR A 444 -35.45 -41.25 -14.77
C TYR A 444 -36.53 -40.75 -13.80
N MET A 445 -37.80 -41.07 -14.02
CA MET A 445 -38.91 -40.67 -13.14
C MET A 445 -38.90 -41.42 -11.79
N ARG A 446 -38.47 -42.68 -11.77
CA ARG A 446 -38.34 -43.47 -10.53
C ARG A 446 -37.13 -43.04 -9.72
N LEU A 447 -36.05 -42.63 -10.40
CA LEU A 447 -34.88 -42.01 -9.77
C LEU A 447 -35.23 -40.68 -9.10
N LEU A 448 -36.00 -39.81 -9.78
CA LEU A 448 -36.48 -38.56 -9.19
C LEU A 448 -37.33 -38.79 -7.93
N TYR A 449 -38.17 -39.83 -7.91
CA TYR A 449 -38.96 -40.20 -6.74
C TYR A 449 -38.08 -40.64 -5.55
N GLU A 450 -37.08 -41.50 -5.78
CA GLU A 450 -36.16 -41.94 -4.72
C GLU A 450 -35.24 -40.81 -4.24
N PHE A 451 -34.78 -39.92 -5.13
CA PHE A 451 -34.01 -38.73 -4.74
C PHE A 451 -34.82 -37.79 -3.85
N ARG A 452 -36.12 -37.63 -4.13
CA ARG A 452 -37.03 -36.83 -3.30
C ARG A 452 -37.31 -37.50 -1.96
N ARG A 453 -37.35 -38.84 -1.90
CA ARG A 453 -37.51 -39.60 -0.65
C ARG A 453 -36.28 -39.49 0.26
N LEU A 454 -35.09 -39.42 -0.31
CA LEU A 454 -33.81 -39.38 0.41
C LEU A 454 -33.35 -37.96 0.80
N ASN A 455 -34.08 -36.89 0.42
CA ASN A 455 -33.70 -35.49 0.69
C ASN A 455 -32.25 -35.15 0.31
N LEU A 456 -31.80 -35.62 -0.86
CA LEU A 456 -30.44 -35.40 -1.34
C LEU A 456 -30.27 -33.97 -1.87
N GLY A 457 -29.08 -33.40 -1.67
CA GLY A 457 -28.70 -32.12 -2.25
C GLY A 457 -28.58 -32.17 -3.78
N ALA A 458 -28.66 -31.01 -4.45
CA ALA A 458 -28.53 -30.93 -5.91
C ALA A 458 -27.17 -31.46 -6.42
N HIS A 459 -26.10 -31.23 -5.66
CA HIS A 459 -24.74 -31.69 -5.99
C HIS A 459 -24.60 -33.22 -5.93
N THR A 460 -25.18 -33.87 -4.91
CA THR A 460 -25.29 -35.35 -4.80
C THR A 460 -26.07 -35.95 -5.98
N ILE A 461 -27.18 -35.32 -6.37
CA ILE A 461 -28.02 -35.79 -7.48
C ILE A 461 -27.27 -35.72 -8.80
N PHE A 462 -26.53 -34.63 -9.04
CA PHE A 462 -25.70 -34.47 -10.24
C PHE A 462 -24.65 -35.57 -10.36
N GLY A 463 -23.92 -35.88 -9.28
CA GLY A 463 -22.93 -36.96 -9.26
C GLY A 463 -23.55 -38.33 -9.55
N LEU A 464 -24.69 -38.66 -8.95
CA LEU A 464 -25.40 -39.92 -9.20
C LEU A 464 -25.89 -40.03 -10.65
N MET A 465 -26.43 -38.96 -11.20
CA MET A 465 -26.89 -38.93 -12.60
C MET A 465 -25.73 -39.16 -13.57
N LYS A 466 -24.54 -38.61 -13.29
CA LYS A 466 -23.33 -38.83 -14.09
C LYS A 466 -22.86 -40.27 -14.03
N ILE A 467 -22.83 -40.89 -12.84
CA ILE A 467 -22.48 -42.31 -12.67
C ILE A 467 -23.49 -43.21 -13.40
N LEU A 468 -24.78 -42.89 -13.35
CA LEU A 468 -25.81 -43.66 -14.06
C LEU A 468 -25.73 -43.50 -15.58
N GLN A 469 -25.39 -42.31 -16.06
CA GLN A 469 -25.17 -42.04 -17.48
C GLN A 469 -23.95 -42.80 -18.01
N SER A 470 -22.84 -42.81 -17.27
CA SER A 470 -21.64 -43.54 -17.67
C SER A 470 -21.83 -45.06 -17.64
N LEU A 471 -22.59 -45.59 -16.68
CA LEU A 471 -23.00 -47.00 -16.64
C LEU A 471 -23.87 -47.37 -17.85
N ALA A 472 -24.78 -46.49 -18.28
CA ALA A 472 -25.60 -46.74 -19.47
C ALA A 472 -24.74 -46.80 -20.74
N THR A 473 -23.67 -46.00 -20.85
CA THR A 473 -22.75 -46.04 -22.00
C THR A 473 -21.84 -47.27 -22.01
N GLU A 474 -21.35 -47.75 -20.86
CA GLU A 474 -20.50 -48.95 -20.81
C GLU A 474 -21.27 -50.23 -21.17
N VAL A 475 -22.55 -50.34 -20.78
CA VAL A 475 -23.40 -51.49 -21.14
C VAL A 475 -23.63 -51.55 -22.66
N VAL A 476 -23.76 -50.41 -23.33
CA VAL A 476 -23.87 -50.34 -24.80
C VAL A 476 -22.57 -50.81 -25.47
N THR A 477 -21.40 -50.43 -24.94
CA THR A 477 -20.11 -50.87 -25.51
C THR A 477 -19.82 -52.36 -25.31
N LEU A 478 -20.33 -52.96 -24.23
CA LEU A 478 -20.21 -54.41 -23.99
C LEU A 478 -21.14 -55.21 -24.91
N ASP A 479 -22.35 -54.72 -25.18
CA ASP A 479 -23.26 -55.33 -26.15
C ASP A 479 -22.72 -55.23 -27.60
N GLU A 480 -22.09 -54.11 -27.98
CA GLU A 480 -21.43 -53.96 -29.28
C GLU A 480 -20.18 -54.86 -29.42
N ALA A 481 -19.37 -54.98 -28.37
CA ALA A 481 -18.22 -55.89 -28.35
C ALA A 481 -18.65 -57.36 -28.36
N ALA A 482 -19.75 -57.71 -27.69
CA ALA A 482 -20.34 -59.04 -27.72
C ALA A 482 -20.96 -59.36 -29.09
N LEU A 483 -21.60 -58.39 -29.76
CA LEU A 483 -22.08 -58.53 -31.14
C LEU A 483 -20.93 -58.72 -32.13
N LEU A 484 -19.83 -57.97 -32.00
CA LEU A 484 -18.65 -58.14 -32.84
C LEU A 484 -17.95 -59.48 -32.62
N ALA A 485 -17.87 -59.95 -31.37
CA ALA A 485 -17.36 -61.29 -31.04
C ALA A 485 -18.25 -62.41 -31.59
N TYR A 486 -19.58 -62.22 -31.61
CA TYR A 486 -20.51 -63.17 -32.23
C TYR A 486 -20.37 -63.20 -33.75
N THR A 487 -20.14 -62.06 -34.42
CA THR A 487 -19.94 -62.01 -35.88
C THR A 487 -18.61 -62.58 -36.36
N MET A 488 -17.58 -62.62 -35.50
CA MET A 488 -16.26 -63.18 -35.81
C MET A 488 -16.11 -64.66 -35.44
N GLY A 489 -17.08 -65.24 -34.72
CA GLY A 489 -17.11 -66.66 -34.35
C GLY A 489 -17.84 -67.58 -35.34
N ASP A 490 -18.50 -67.01 -36.35
CA ASP A 490 -19.30 -67.73 -37.36
C ASP A 490 -18.69 -67.66 -38.78
N GLN A 491 -17.36 -67.51 -38.89
CA GLN A 491 -16.61 -67.71 -40.16
C GLN A 491 -15.55 -68.80 -40.07
#